data_AF-A0A2D6Q7E7-F1
#
_entry.id   AF-A0A2D6Q7E7-F1
#
_cell.length_a   1.000
_cell.length_b   1.000
_cell.length_c   1.000
_cell.angle_alpha   90.00
_cell.angle_beta   90.00
_cell.angle_gamma   90.00
#
_symmetry.space_group_name_H-M   'P 1'
#
loop_
_entity.id
_entity.type
_entity.pdbx_description
1 polymer ?
#
loop_
_entity_poly.entity_id
_entity_poly.type
_entity_poly.pdbx_seq_one_letter_code
_entity_poly.pdbx_strand_id
1 'polypeptide(L)'
;MIVWLLAINFILILLIGSYFFYSSKDGTLAVYNSWYAWIIDFLAFLSGAYICTVSSVMYLDGYSLLLITPLFFGGATQACLHVAKFFVRVTAR
;
A
#
# COMPACT_ATOMS: atom_id res chain seq x y z
N MET A 1 -15.49 -5.43 -15.03
CA MET A 1 -15.46 -6.50 -13.99
C MET A 1 -14.09 -7.16 -13.89
N ILE A 2 -13.49 -7.64 -15.00
CA ILE A 2 -12.16 -8.29 -15.02
C ILE A 2 -11.04 -7.39 -14.48
N VAL A 3 -11.01 -6.10 -14.85
CA VAL A 3 -10.01 -5.13 -14.39
C VAL A 3 -10.01 -4.98 -12.86
N TRP A 4 -11.21 -4.90 -12.26
CA TRP A 4 -11.36 -4.81 -10.80
C TRP A 4 -10.89 -6.07 -10.08
N LEU A 5 -11.16 -7.25 -10.65
CA LEU A 5 -10.67 -8.53 -10.10
C LEU A 5 -9.15 -8.63 -10.15
N LEU A 6 -8.50 -8.16 -11.21
CA LEU A 6 -7.04 -8.12 -11.33
C LEU A 6 -6.44 -7.13 -10.33
N ALA A 7 -7.04 -5.94 -10.16
CA ALA A 7 -6.60 -4.96 -9.18
C ALA A 7 -6.68 -5.51 -7.74
N ILE A 8 -7.78 -6.18 -7.38
CA ILE A 8 -7.95 -6.81 -6.06
C ILE A 8 -6.91 -7.91 -5.84
N ASN A 9 -6.69 -8.80 -6.83
CA ASN A 9 -5.66 -9.84 -6.73
C ASN A 9 -4.26 -9.27 -6.52
N PHE A 10 -3.92 -8.21 -7.24
CA PHE A 10 -2.63 -7.54 -7.07
C PHE A 10 -2.47 -6.93 -5.67
N ILE A 11 -3.50 -6.26 -5.15
CA ILE A 11 -3.51 -5.69 -3.79
C ILE A 11 -3.32 -6.80 -2.75
N LEU A 12 -3.97 -7.95 -2.92
CA LEU A 12 -3.82 -9.09 -2.01
C LEU A 12 -2.39 -9.65 -2.03
N ILE A 13 -1.79 -9.82 -3.22
CA ILE A 13 -0.40 -10.27 -3.35
C ILE A 13 0.56 -9.30 -2.63
N LEU A 14 0.39 -7.99 -2.82
CA LEU A 14 1.20 -6.99 -2.14
C LEU A 14 1.06 -7.04 -0.61
N LEU A 15 -0.18 -7.18 -0.11
CA LEU A 15 -0.45 -7.30 1.33
C LEU A 15 0.23 -8.54 1.92
N ILE A 16 0.06 -9.69 1.27
CA ILE A 16 0.65 -10.97 1.72
C ILE A 16 2.18 -10.90 1.67
N GLY A 17 2.77 -10.42 0.58
CA GLY A 17 4.22 -10.29 0.44
C GLY A 17 4.81 -9.33 1.49
N SER A 18 4.15 -8.19 1.71
CA SER A 18 4.56 -7.23 2.74
C SER A 18 4.47 -7.84 4.14
N TYR A 19 3.38 -8.55 4.45
CA TYR A 19 3.21 -9.23 5.74
C TYR A 19 4.35 -10.21 6.04
N PHE A 20 4.70 -11.08 5.07
CA PHE A 20 5.78 -12.04 5.25
C PHE A 20 7.14 -11.35 5.44
N PHE A 21 7.43 -10.31 4.65
CA PHE A 21 8.66 -9.54 4.79
C PHE A 21 8.78 -8.90 6.18
N TYR A 22 7.73 -8.20 6.63
CA TYR A 22 7.76 -7.50 7.92
C TYR A 22 7.66 -8.44 9.14
N SER A 23 7.20 -9.67 8.95
CA SER A 23 7.23 -10.71 9.99
C SER A 23 8.61 -11.37 10.18
N SER A 24 9.56 -11.11 9.28
CA SER A 24 10.95 -11.57 9.43
C SER A 24 11.70 -10.77 10.50
N LYS A 25 12.82 -11.31 10.99
CA LYS A 25 13.70 -10.62 11.97
C LYS A 25 14.18 -9.26 11.43
N ASP A 26 14.61 -9.22 10.17
CA ASP A 26 15.09 -8.00 9.52
C ASP A 26 13.96 -6.99 9.32
N GLY A 27 12.78 -7.46 8.92
CA GLY A 27 11.57 -6.64 8.78
C GLY A 27 11.13 -6.01 10.10
N THR A 28 11.16 -6.78 11.19
CA THR A 28 10.82 -6.29 12.54
C THR A 28 11.79 -5.19 13.00
N LEU A 29 13.09 -5.37 12.74
CA LEU A 29 14.13 -4.39 13.10
C LEU A 29 13.97 -3.08 12.32
N ALA A 30 13.63 -3.16 11.03
CA ALA A 30 13.31 -2.00 10.20
C ALA A 30 12.06 -1.25 10.69
N VAL A 31 11.05 -1.98 11.18
CA VAL A 31 9.82 -1.41 11.76
C VAL A 31 10.10 -0.72 13.10
N TYR A 32 10.96 -1.31 13.94
CA TYR A 32 11.36 -0.73 15.23
C TYR A 32 12.15 0.57 15.06
N ASN A 33 13.10 0.62 14.12
CA ASN A 33 13.86 1.86 13.85
C ASN A 33 12.97 2.97 13.27
N SER A 34 11.88 2.62 12.58
CA SER A 34 10.91 3.58 12.05
C SER A 34 9.82 4.00 13.06
N TRP A 35 9.85 3.50 14.30
CA TRP A 35 8.87 3.78 15.37
C TRP A 35 8.64 5.28 15.60
N TYR A 36 9.69 6.09 15.52
CA TYR A 36 9.61 7.55 15.72
C TYR A 36 8.91 8.30 14.56
N ALA A 37 8.64 7.63 13.44
CA ALA A 37 8.08 8.22 12.22
C ALA A 37 6.63 7.78 11.92
N TRP A 38 5.90 7.24 12.91
CA TRP A 38 4.56 6.66 12.69
C TRP A 38 3.54 7.65 12.09
N ILE A 39 3.63 8.94 12.44
CA ILE A 39 2.80 10.00 11.84
C ILE A 39 3.07 10.13 10.34
N ILE A 40 4.34 10.05 9.95
CA ILE A 40 4.78 10.13 8.54
C ILE A 40 4.28 8.89 7.79
N ASP A 41 4.39 7.69 8.38
CA ASP A 41 3.85 6.47 7.78
C ASP A 41 2.32 6.53 7.61
N PHE A 42 1.59 7.11 8.57
CA PHE A 42 0.14 7.25 8.49
C PHE A 42 -0.26 8.25 7.39
N LEU A 43 0.41 9.41 7.32
CA LEU A 43 0.21 10.37 6.24
C LEU A 43 0.54 9.76 4.86
N ALA A 44 1.59 8.94 4.79
CA ALA A 44 1.98 8.22 3.58
C ALA A 44 0.98 7.12 3.18
N PHE A 45 0.38 6.43 4.16
CA PHE A 45 -0.73 5.51 3.90
C PHE A 45 -1.93 6.25 3.30
N LEU A 46 -2.35 7.35 3.93
CA LEU A 46 -3.47 8.16 3.46
C LEU A 46 -3.20 8.74 2.06
N SER A 47 -1.97 9.16 1.77
CA SER A 47 -1.60 9.63 0.43
C SER A 47 -1.68 8.51 -0.61
N GLY A 48 -1.23 7.29 -0.28
CA GLY A 48 -1.34 6.14 -1.17
C GLY A 48 -2.79 5.78 -1.46
N ALA A 49 -3.63 5.75 -0.43
CA ALA A 49 -5.07 5.51 -0.57
C ALA A 49 -5.75 6.59 -1.42
N TYR A 50 -5.44 7.86 -1.19
CA TYR A 50 -5.95 8.99 -1.96
C TYR A 50 -5.57 8.88 -3.45
N ILE A 51 -4.31 8.57 -3.76
CA ILE A 51 -3.84 8.39 -5.14
C ILE A 51 -4.61 7.26 -5.82
N CYS A 52 -4.85 6.14 -5.13
CA CYS A 52 -5.67 5.04 -5.67
C CYS A 52 -7.11 5.48 -5.97
N THR A 53 -7.73 6.23 -5.07
CA THR A 53 -9.10 6.75 -5.24
C THR A 53 -9.18 7.69 -6.43
N VAL A 54 -8.30 8.69 -6.51
CA VAL A 54 -8.25 9.64 -7.64
C VAL A 54 -7.98 8.91 -8.95
N SER A 55 -7.00 8.00 -8.96
CA SER A 55 -6.67 7.20 -10.15
C SER A 55 -7.88 6.37 -10.62
N SER A 56 -8.65 5.81 -9.69
CA SER A 56 -9.84 5.03 -10.00
C SER A 56 -10.98 5.89 -10.57
N VAL A 57 -11.17 7.11 -10.04
CA VAL A 57 -12.15 8.07 -10.58
C VAL A 57 -11.75 8.53 -11.98
N MET A 58 -10.48 8.92 -12.18
CA MET A 58 -9.97 9.31 -13.50
C MET A 58 -10.06 8.16 -14.52
N TYR A 59 -9.93 6.91 -14.07
CA TYR A 59 -10.13 5.75 -14.95
C TYR A 59 -11.58 5.67 -15.46
N LEU A 60 -12.56 5.96 -14.59
CA LEU A 60 -13.98 5.96 -14.97
C LEU A 60 -14.32 7.11 -15.93
N ASP A 61 -13.66 8.25 -15.80
CA ASP A 61 -13.85 9.42 -16.68
C ASP A 61 -13.11 9.29 -18.02
N GLY A 62 -12.48 8.15 -18.31
CA GLY A 62 -11.90 7.85 -19.62
C GLY A 62 -10.52 8.48 -19.89
N TYR A 63 -9.79 8.89 -18.84
CA TYR A 63 -8.42 9.37 -18.99
C TYR A 63 -7.45 8.25 -19.44
N SER A 64 -6.28 8.64 -19.96
CA SER A 64 -5.30 7.70 -20.54
C SER A 64 -4.83 6.64 -19.55
N LEU A 65 -5.03 5.38 -19.93
CA LEU A 65 -4.65 4.19 -19.16
C LEU A 65 -3.16 4.17 -18.80
N LEU A 66 -2.31 4.62 -19.73
CA LEU A 66 -0.85 4.69 -19.56
C LEU A 66 -0.42 5.59 -18.38
N LEU A 67 -1.20 6.62 -18.05
CA LEU A 67 -0.90 7.52 -16.93
C LEU A 67 -1.48 7.01 -15.60
N ILE A 68 -2.68 6.44 -15.66
CA ILE A 68 -3.45 6.07 -14.47
C ILE A 68 -2.93 4.78 -13.83
N THR A 69 -2.53 3.81 -14.66
CA THR A 69 -2.04 2.51 -14.19
C THR A 69 -0.82 2.62 -13.26
N PRO A 70 0.26 3.36 -13.58
CA PRO A 70 1.39 3.50 -12.66
C PRO A 70 1.04 4.28 -11.39
N LEU A 71 0.15 5.28 -11.46
CA LEU A 71 -0.30 6.03 -10.28
C LEU A 71 -1.07 5.13 -9.30
N PHE A 72 -2.00 4.32 -9.82
CA PHE A 72 -2.76 3.36 -9.03
C PHE A 72 -1.84 2.34 -8.35
N PHE A 73 -0.91 1.73 -9.09
CA PHE A 73 0.00 0.74 -8.53
C PHE A 73 0.99 1.34 -7.53
N GLY A 74 1.49 2.55 -7.77
CA GLY A 74 2.35 3.28 -6.83
C GLY A 74 1.63 3.59 -5.52
N GLY A 75 0.41 4.15 -5.62
CA GLY A 75 -0.42 4.44 -4.45
C GLY A 75 -0.78 3.18 -3.65
N ALA A 76 -1.12 2.08 -4.35
CA ALA A 76 -1.47 0.81 -3.72
C ALA A 76 -0.26 0.21 -3.00
N THR A 77 0.91 0.23 -3.62
CA THR A 77 2.16 -0.26 -3.01
C THR A 77 2.51 0.52 -1.75
N GLN A 78 2.45 1.86 -1.82
CA GLN A 78 2.68 2.73 -0.66
C GLN A 78 1.70 2.38 0.46
N ALA A 79 0.40 2.32 0.17
CA ALA A 79 -0.62 2.00 1.15
C ALA A 79 -0.40 0.61 1.80
N CYS A 80 -0.15 -0.44 1.01
CA CYS A 80 0.09 -1.79 1.51
C CYS A 80 1.31 -1.88 2.42
N LEU A 81 2.44 -1.24 2.05
CA LEU A 81 3.65 -1.25 2.87
C LEU A 81 3.40 -0.61 4.24
N HIS A 82 2.72 0.53 4.30
CA HIS A 82 2.46 1.22 5.56
C HIS A 82 1.42 0.49 6.43
N VAL A 83 0.42 -0.15 5.82
CA VAL A 83 -0.52 -1.05 6.54
C VAL A 83 0.21 -2.23 7.15
N ALA A 84 1.07 -2.90 6.39
CA ALA A 84 1.82 -4.04 6.89
C ALA A 84 2.74 -3.65 8.06
N LYS A 85 3.43 -2.50 7.97
CA LYS A 85 4.19 -1.94 9.10
C LYS A 85 3.30 -1.69 10.32
N PHE A 86 2.10 -1.13 10.12
CA PHE A 86 1.16 -0.87 11.21
C PHE A 86 0.73 -2.17 11.92
N PHE A 87 0.36 -3.20 11.17
CA PHE A 87 -0.03 -4.49 11.77
C PHE A 87 1.10 -5.13 12.56
N VAL A 88 2.32 -5.14 12.02
CA VAL A 88 3.49 -5.66 12.75
C VAL A 88 3.77 -4.86 14.03
N ARG A 89 3.57 -3.53 14.03
CA ARG A 89 3.69 -2.71 15.25
C ARG A 89 2.66 -3.08 16.31
N VAL A 90 1.43 -3.37 15.91
CA VAL A 90 0.35 -3.75 16.83
C VAL A 90 0.58 -5.16 17.39
N THR A 91 1.08 -6.10 16.59
CA THR A 91 1.31 -7.49 17.01
C THR A 91 2.65 -7.73 17.71
N ALA A 92 3.65 -6.86 17.55
CA ALA A 92 4.94 -6.95 18.25
C ALA A 92 4.94 -6.31 19.66
N ARG A 93 3.80 -5.76 20.11
CA ARG A 93 3.54 -5.33 21.49
C ARG A 93 2.84 -6.44 22.26
#